data_AF-A0A1M6SXW2-F1
#
_entry.id   AF-A0A1M6SXW2-F1
#
_cell.length_a   1.000
_cell.length_b   1.000
_cell.length_c   1.000
_cell.angle_alpha   90.00
_cell.angle_beta   90.00
_cell.angle_gamma   90.00
#
_symmetry.space_group_name_H-M   'P 1'
#
loop_
_entity.id
_entity.type
_entity.pdbx_description
1 polymer ?
#
loop_
_entity_poly.entity_id
_entity_poly.type
_entity_poly.pdbx_seq_one_letter_code
_entity_poly.pdbx_strand_id
1 'polypeptide(L)'
;MNITLLKKTGSKEVINRIELAELAAAIKSGVFKNAVTRTREVYHLMNPHRLEDGQIDTQWEGGIKLPRICFAADYLKRKGEWAMISYNGLAMLEVNDLQTYEKAVEIRELAKKLPETMMCFLGGSGRSVKIVCRGQMFGEYKSATKALPTEPDNIKQFHLNLYNTARRAYQNQFGFDIEFLDPRLDRTIYMSADPEMWFNPEARPFYADTENHELPQPVVITREEDHLMPGRTVTRTYHLNWTFIVETVMGHTISNCPMKIKRPLC
;
A
#
# COMPACT_ATOMS: atom_id res chain seq x y z
N MET A 1 4.00 15.16 9.82
CA MET A 1 5.00 14.09 9.53
C MET A 1 5.98 14.64 8.52
N ASN A 2 7.27 14.37 8.69
CA ASN A 2 8.32 14.93 7.84
C ASN A 2 8.67 13.96 6.71
N ILE A 3 8.84 14.52 5.53
CA ILE A 3 9.23 13.83 4.31
C ILE A 3 10.64 14.30 3.93
N THR A 4 11.43 13.37 3.42
CA THR A 4 12.80 13.65 3.00
C THR A 4 12.79 14.30 1.61
N LEU A 5 13.42 15.48 1.50
CA LEU A 5 13.58 16.22 0.27
C LEU A 5 15.06 16.40 -0.06
N LEU A 6 15.51 15.75 -1.12
CA LEU A 6 16.88 15.79 -1.61
C LEU A 6 17.00 16.90 -2.67
N LYS A 7 17.89 17.85 -2.43
CA LYS A 7 18.20 18.93 -3.40
C LYS A 7 19.65 18.80 -3.84
N LYS A 8 19.86 18.81 -5.16
CA LYS A 8 21.20 18.90 -5.75
C LYS A 8 21.67 20.35 -5.73
N THR A 9 22.79 20.62 -5.07
CA THR A 9 23.47 21.92 -5.06
C THR A 9 24.89 21.71 -5.61
N GLY A 10 25.05 21.94 -6.92
CA GLY A 10 26.27 21.59 -7.64
C GLY A 10 26.47 20.07 -7.70
N SER A 11 27.65 19.59 -7.28
CA SER A 11 27.95 18.15 -7.18
C SER A 11 27.46 17.50 -5.89
N LYS A 12 27.00 18.27 -4.91
CA LYS A 12 26.59 17.77 -3.59
C LYS A 12 25.07 17.67 -3.50
N GLU A 13 24.61 16.62 -2.85
CA GLU A 13 23.20 16.46 -2.47
C GLU A 13 22.99 16.85 -1.00
N VAL A 14 22.00 17.71 -0.78
CA VAL A 14 21.58 18.20 0.52
C VAL A 14 20.24 17.59 0.88
N ILE A 15 20.18 16.96 2.06
CA ILE A 15 18.96 16.40 2.63
C ILE A 15 18.24 17.50 3.39
N ASN A 16 17.01 17.79 3.00
CA ASN A 16 16.09 18.67 3.70
C ASN A 16 14.90 17.87 4.21
N ARG A 17 14.20 18.42 5.20
CA ARG A 17 12.97 17.85 5.77
C ARG A 17 11.85 18.85 5.52
N ILE A 18 10.73 18.38 5.03
CA ILE A 18 9.53 19.19 4.76
C ILE A 18 8.32 18.46 5.29
N GLU A 19 7.32 19.17 5.81
CA GLU A 19 6.08 18.51 6.21
C GLU A 19 5.32 18.01 4.97
N LEU A 20 4.64 16.86 5.10
CA LEU A 20 3.86 16.28 4.00
C LEU A 20 2.80 17.26 3.45
N ALA A 21 2.15 18.03 4.32
CA ALA A 21 1.14 19.02 3.91
C ALA A 21 1.76 20.19 3.14
N GLU A 22 2.94 20.66 3.56
CA GLU A 22 3.69 21.71 2.86
C GLU A 22 4.19 21.22 1.51
N LEU A 23 4.65 19.96 1.43
CA LEU A 23 5.03 19.32 0.17
C LEU A 23 3.86 19.27 -0.81
N ALA A 24 2.68 18.83 -0.34
CA ALA A 24 1.47 18.82 -1.16
C ALA A 24 1.10 20.24 -1.63
N ALA A 25 1.18 21.25 -0.75
CA ALA A 25 0.96 22.64 -1.12
C ALA A 25 1.97 23.14 -2.16
N ALA A 26 3.25 22.73 -2.07
CA ALA A 26 4.30 23.09 -3.03
C ALA A 26 4.07 22.50 -4.42
N ILE A 27 3.61 21.23 -4.49
CA ILE A 27 3.25 20.57 -5.75
C ILE A 27 2.03 21.24 -6.38
N LYS A 28 1.01 21.54 -5.57
CA LYS A 28 -0.25 22.16 -6.00
C LYS A 28 -0.08 23.61 -6.46
N SER A 29 0.67 24.41 -5.73
CA SER A 29 0.99 25.80 -6.11
C SER A 29 1.96 25.88 -7.28
N GLY A 30 2.67 24.79 -7.58
CA GLY A 30 3.61 24.73 -8.69
C GLY A 30 4.89 25.55 -8.42
N VAL A 31 5.45 25.48 -7.20
CA VAL A 31 6.71 26.16 -6.85
C VAL A 31 7.83 25.83 -7.85
N PHE A 32 7.84 24.60 -8.37
CA PHE A 32 8.82 24.12 -9.35
C PHE A 32 8.29 24.09 -10.79
N LYS A 33 7.17 24.77 -11.09
CA LYS A 33 6.49 24.71 -12.40
C LYS A 33 7.44 24.93 -13.57
N ASN A 34 8.27 25.97 -13.55
CA ASN A 34 9.19 26.28 -14.64
C ASN A 34 10.24 25.17 -14.87
N ALA A 35 10.81 24.63 -13.78
CA ALA A 35 11.78 23.55 -13.86
C ALA A 35 11.14 22.24 -14.35
N VAL A 36 9.91 21.96 -13.92
CA VAL A 36 9.12 20.80 -14.36
C VAL A 36 8.77 20.93 -15.83
N THR A 37 8.26 22.08 -16.28
CA THR A 37 7.96 22.33 -17.71
C THR A 37 9.19 22.12 -18.57
N ARG A 38 10.33 22.73 -18.20
CA ARG A 38 11.59 22.53 -18.93
C ARG A 38 12.01 21.07 -18.98
N THR A 39 11.85 20.34 -17.88
CA THR A 39 12.14 18.90 -17.84
C THR A 39 11.23 18.13 -18.80
N ARG A 40 9.92 18.42 -18.83
CA ARG A 40 8.95 17.77 -19.72
C ARG A 40 9.26 18.00 -21.19
N GLU A 41 9.64 19.21 -21.56
CA GLU A 41 9.99 19.58 -22.95
C GLU A 41 11.11 18.70 -23.51
N VAL A 42 12.14 18.41 -22.73
CA VAL A 42 13.30 17.64 -23.19
C VAL A 42 13.29 16.18 -22.73
N TYR A 43 12.32 15.75 -21.91
CA TYR A 43 12.32 14.41 -21.29
C TYR A 43 12.43 13.28 -22.32
N HIS A 44 11.74 13.42 -23.45
CA HIS A 44 11.75 12.44 -24.55
C HIS A 44 13.10 12.38 -25.29
N LEU A 45 13.92 13.44 -25.20
CA LEU A 45 15.27 13.51 -25.80
C LEU A 45 16.34 12.95 -24.87
N MET A 46 16.04 12.78 -23.58
CA MET A 46 17.02 12.39 -22.54
C MET A 46 17.36 10.89 -22.54
N ASN A 47 16.56 10.06 -23.21
CA ASN A 47 16.59 8.59 -23.13
C ASN A 47 16.71 8.09 -21.67
N PRO A 48 15.73 8.37 -20.81
CA PRO A 48 15.84 8.17 -19.38
C PRO A 48 15.89 6.68 -19.02
N HIS A 49 16.90 6.29 -18.23
CA HIS A 49 17.00 4.97 -17.62
C HIS A 49 16.76 5.07 -16.11
N ARG A 50 15.82 4.30 -15.58
CA ARG A 50 15.47 4.36 -14.16
C ARG A 50 16.30 3.37 -13.36
N LEU A 51 16.93 3.87 -12.30
CA LEU A 51 17.70 3.08 -11.33
C LEU A 51 16.77 2.51 -10.24
N GLU A 52 17.28 1.53 -9.50
CA GLU A 52 16.53 0.83 -8.45
C GLU A 52 16.03 1.76 -7.33
N ASP A 53 16.82 2.78 -6.98
CA ASP A 53 16.49 3.79 -5.97
C ASP A 53 15.53 4.89 -6.48
N GLY A 54 15.03 4.75 -7.71
CA GLY A 54 14.11 5.67 -8.36
C GLY A 54 14.79 6.90 -9.01
N GLN A 55 16.11 7.01 -8.97
CA GLN A 55 16.84 7.99 -9.78
C GLN A 55 16.66 7.70 -11.27
N ILE A 56 16.81 8.75 -12.07
CA ILE A 56 16.82 8.62 -13.53
C ILE A 56 18.21 9.03 -14.01
N ASP A 57 18.90 8.06 -14.60
CA ASP A 57 20.11 8.28 -15.36
C ASP A 57 19.75 8.71 -16.80
N THR A 58 20.51 9.66 -17.34
CA THR A 58 20.24 10.24 -18.65
C THR A 58 21.56 10.63 -19.31
N GLN A 59 21.65 10.53 -20.63
CA GLN A 59 22.80 11.01 -21.39
C GLN A 59 22.87 12.55 -21.47
N TRP A 60 21.86 13.24 -20.94
CA TRP A 60 21.76 14.69 -20.97
C TRP A 60 22.72 15.35 -19.98
N GLU A 61 23.48 16.33 -20.45
CA GLU A 61 24.46 17.03 -19.62
C GLU A 61 23.80 17.72 -18.42
N GLY A 62 24.21 17.31 -17.22
CA GLY A 62 23.67 17.81 -15.96
C GLY A 62 22.37 17.13 -15.48
N GLY A 63 21.84 16.16 -16.23
CA GLY A 63 20.70 15.32 -15.86
C GLY A 63 19.42 16.09 -15.50
N ILE A 64 18.52 15.43 -14.76
CA ILE A 64 17.27 16.03 -14.29
C ILE A 64 17.54 16.97 -13.10
N LYS A 65 17.27 18.27 -13.30
CA LYS A 65 17.47 19.34 -12.29
C LYS A 65 16.23 19.58 -11.44
N LEU A 66 15.62 18.52 -10.93
CA LEU A 66 14.49 18.58 -10.01
C LEU A 66 14.89 18.00 -8.65
N PRO A 67 14.40 18.57 -7.53
CA PRO A 67 14.54 17.93 -6.22
C PRO A 67 13.95 16.52 -6.23
N ARG A 68 14.47 15.63 -5.40
CA ARG A 68 13.91 14.29 -5.21
C ARG A 68 13.23 14.17 -3.86
N ILE A 69 12.18 13.37 -3.79
CA ILE A 69 11.34 13.17 -2.62
C ILE A 69 11.44 11.70 -2.22
N CYS A 70 11.71 11.41 -0.95
CA CYS A 70 11.54 10.08 -0.36
C CYS A 70 10.41 10.13 0.66
N PHE A 71 9.33 9.38 0.37
CA PHE A 71 8.13 9.32 1.21
C PHE A 71 8.25 8.33 2.36
N ALA A 72 8.93 7.21 2.14
CA ALA A 72 8.93 6.07 3.06
C ALA A 72 9.50 6.42 4.44
N ALA A 73 10.52 7.29 4.50
CA ALA A 73 11.15 7.66 5.75
C ALA A 73 11.67 9.10 5.80
N ASP A 74 11.86 9.58 7.01
CA ASP A 74 12.51 10.84 7.36
C ASP A 74 14.00 10.61 7.60
N TYR A 75 14.84 11.13 6.72
CA TYR A 75 16.29 11.01 6.77
C TYR A 75 16.95 12.33 7.17
N LEU A 76 18.08 12.20 7.85
CA LEU A 76 19.01 13.29 8.15
C LEU A 76 20.42 12.87 7.79
N LYS A 77 21.21 13.84 7.34
CA LYS A 77 22.65 13.65 7.15
C LYS A 77 23.36 13.71 8.51
N ARG A 78 23.93 12.59 8.96
CA ARG A 78 24.78 12.50 10.16
C ARG A 78 26.16 11.99 9.78
N LYS A 79 27.22 12.73 10.11
CA LYS A 79 28.63 12.37 9.82
C LYS A 79 28.92 12.01 8.36
N GLY A 80 28.15 12.54 7.41
CA GLY A 80 28.31 12.26 5.98
C GLY A 80 27.37 11.20 5.42
N GLU A 81 26.72 10.40 6.27
CA GLU A 81 25.83 9.30 5.90
C GLU A 81 24.35 9.64 6.10
N TRP A 82 23.48 8.88 5.44
CA TRP A 82 22.03 8.97 5.60
C TRP A 82 21.62 8.18 6.83
N ALA A 83 21.08 8.86 7.84
CA ALA A 83 20.51 8.24 9.02
C ALA A 83 18.99 8.42 9.01
N MET A 84 18.26 7.30 9.04
CA MET A 84 16.80 7.29 9.18
C MET A 84 16.43 7.71 10.61
N ILE A 85 15.68 8.80 10.75
CA ILE A 85 15.13 9.27 12.02
C ILE A 85 13.85 8.52 12.36
N SER A 86 12.95 8.41 11.38
CA SER A 86 11.66 7.75 11.56
C SER A 86 11.14 7.19 10.25
N TYR A 87 10.54 6.01 10.33
CA TYR A 87 9.76 5.42 9.23
C TYR A 87 8.36 6.05 9.20
N ASN A 88 7.90 6.48 8.02
CA ASN A 88 6.63 7.19 7.86
C ASN A 88 5.44 6.27 7.58
N GLY A 89 5.68 5.01 7.17
CA GLY A 89 4.60 4.11 6.79
C GLY A 89 3.89 4.52 5.49
N LEU A 90 4.54 5.28 4.61
CA LEU A 90 3.95 5.72 3.34
C LEU A 90 4.48 4.87 2.19
N ALA A 91 3.59 4.11 1.54
CA ALA A 91 3.89 3.41 0.30
C ALA A 91 3.64 4.33 -0.90
N MET A 92 4.57 4.30 -1.86
CA MET A 92 4.51 5.11 -3.07
C MET A 92 4.47 4.19 -4.28
N LEU A 93 3.36 4.25 -5.02
CA LEU A 93 3.16 3.55 -6.28
C LEU A 93 3.41 4.49 -7.44
N GLU A 94 3.97 3.94 -8.52
CA GLU A 94 4.20 4.66 -9.75
C GLU A 94 3.50 3.96 -10.90
N VAL A 95 2.66 4.69 -11.62
CA VAL A 95 2.18 4.25 -12.93
C VAL A 95 3.03 4.99 -13.95
N ASN A 96 4.02 4.30 -14.52
CA ASN A 96 5.01 4.86 -15.44
C ASN A 96 4.62 4.62 -16.91
N ASP A 97 5.42 5.21 -17.82
CA ASP A 97 5.38 4.97 -19.27
C ASP A 97 4.00 5.11 -19.94
N LEU A 98 3.20 6.03 -19.41
CA LEU A 98 1.90 6.35 -19.99
C LEU A 98 2.09 6.99 -21.37
N GLN A 99 1.23 6.62 -22.32
CA GLN A 99 1.37 7.05 -23.70
C GLN A 99 1.22 8.57 -23.87
N THR A 100 0.27 9.17 -23.13
CA THR A 100 -0.08 10.58 -23.25
C THR A 100 -0.27 11.23 -21.89
N TYR A 101 -0.25 12.56 -21.87
CA TYR A 101 -0.52 13.36 -20.68
C TYR A 101 -1.97 13.17 -20.22
N GLU A 102 -2.91 13.10 -21.16
CA GLU A 102 -4.35 12.90 -20.90
C GLU A 102 -4.58 11.55 -20.20
N LYS A 103 -3.85 10.50 -20.59
CA LYS A 103 -3.95 9.21 -19.92
C LYS A 103 -3.44 9.27 -18.48
N ALA A 104 -2.40 10.05 -18.23
CA ALA A 104 -1.91 10.29 -16.88
C ALA A 104 -2.92 11.06 -16.02
N VAL A 105 -3.60 12.06 -16.61
CA VAL A 105 -4.71 12.78 -15.96
C VAL A 105 -5.85 11.82 -15.61
N GLU A 106 -6.27 10.96 -16.54
CA GLU A 106 -7.34 9.98 -16.31
C GLU A 106 -7.01 9.04 -15.13
N ILE A 107 -5.80 8.46 -15.12
CA ILE A 107 -5.37 7.57 -14.03
C ILE A 107 -5.28 8.31 -12.70
N ARG A 108 -4.82 9.56 -12.69
CA ARG A 108 -4.84 10.40 -11.48
C ARG A 108 -6.29 10.57 -10.99
N GLU A 109 -7.24 10.93 -11.85
CA GLU A 109 -8.64 11.07 -11.46
C GLU A 109 -9.27 9.75 -10.96
N LEU A 110 -8.85 8.61 -11.51
CA LEU A 110 -9.25 7.30 -10.97
C LEU A 110 -8.66 7.07 -9.58
N ALA A 111 -7.37 7.35 -9.39
CA ALA A 111 -6.71 7.23 -8.09
C ALA A 111 -7.42 8.07 -7.02
N LYS A 112 -7.82 9.31 -7.33
CA LYS A 112 -8.55 10.21 -6.41
C LYS A 112 -9.82 9.60 -5.82
N LYS A 113 -10.49 8.70 -6.55
CA LYS A 113 -11.77 8.10 -6.12
C LYS A 113 -11.59 7.04 -5.03
N LEU A 114 -10.40 6.46 -4.89
CA LEU A 114 -10.15 5.45 -3.87
C LEU A 114 -9.97 6.13 -2.50
N PRO A 115 -10.69 5.68 -1.45
CA PRO A 115 -10.60 6.27 -0.13
C PRO A 115 -9.22 6.07 0.52
N GLU A 116 -8.45 5.08 0.07
CA GLU A 116 -7.08 4.82 0.53
C GLU A 116 -6.03 5.77 -0.08
N THR A 117 -6.39 6.55 -1.10
CA THR A 117 -5.48 7.52 -1.73
C THR A 117 -5.25 8.72 -0.83
N MET A 118 -4.08 8.77 -0.18
CA MET A 118 -3.65 9.92 0.61
C MET A 118 -3.20 11.07 -0.29
N MET A 119 -2.44 10.77 -1.33
CA MET A 119 -1.98 11.79 -2.27
C MET A 119 -1.81 11.20 -3.66
N CYS A 120 -2.21 11.93 -4.70
CA CYS A 120 -1.84 11.58 -6.06
C CYS A 120 -1.62 12.81 -6.94
N PHE A 121 -0.65 12.70 -7.85
CA PHE A 121 -0.26 13.76 -8.77
C PHE A 121 0.48 13.19 -9.98
N LEU A 122 0.53 13.99 -11.04
CA LEU A 122 1.34 13.67 -12.23
C LEU A 122 2.84 13.77 -11.91
N GLY A 123 3.63 12.79 -12.33
CA GLY A 123 5.09 12.82 -12.17
C GLY A 123 5.77 13.94 -12.97
N GLY A 124 7.05 14.18 -12.68
CA GLY A 124 7.84 15.23 -13.33
C GLY A 124 7.82 15.15 -14.87
N SER A 125 7.81 13.94 -15.43
CA SER A 125 7.73 13.71 -16.89
C SER A 125 6.39 14.07 -17.53
N GLY A 126 5.31 14.22 -16.75
CA GLY A 126 3.95 14.37 -17.27
C GLY A 126 3.34 13.09 -17.87
N ARG A 127 4.12 12.00 -17.95
CA ARG A 127 3.72 10.69 -18.48
C ARG A 127 3.75 9.58 -17.42
N SER A 128 3.58 9.97 -16.17
CA SER A 128 3.46 9.05 -15.05
C SER A 128 2.56 9.61 -13.98
N VAL A 129 2.00 8.75 -13.15
CA VAL A 129 1.22 9.11 -11.95
C VAL A 129 1.94 8.59 -10.72
N LYS A 130 1.98 9.39 -9.67
CA LYS A 130 2.49 9.03 -8.35
C LYS A 130 1.31 8.94 -7.41
N ILE A 131 1.19 7.82 -6.72
CA ILE A 131 0.10 7.54 -5.78
C ILE A 131 0.72 7.18 -4.44
N VAL A 132 0.41 7.94 -3.40
CA VAL A 132 0.93 7.73 -2.04
C VAL A 132 -0.20 7.29 -1.14
N CYS A 133 0.05 6.22 -0.38
CA CYS A 133 -0.90 5.61 0.53
C CYS A 133 -0.25 5.46 1.91
N ARG A 134 -1.05 5.54 2.97
CA ARG A 134 -0.56 5.26 4.33
C ARG A 134 -0.81 3.80 4.71
N GLY A 135 0.11 3.22 5.45
CA GLY A 135 0.01 1.90 6.05
C GLY A 135 -0.27 1.93 7.54
N GLN A 136 -0.87 0.85 8.04
CA GLN A 136 -1.05 0.58 9.46
C GLN A 136 -0.90 -0.93 9.72
N MET A 137 -0.40 -1.32 10.89
CA MET A 137 -0.34 -2.73 11.27
C MET A 137 -1.73 -3.32 11.60
N PHE A 138 -1.92 -4.62 11.35
CA PHE A 138 -3.10 -5.36 11.82
C PHE A 138 -3.15 -5.42 13.37
N GLY A 139 -4.35 -5.48 13.94
CA GLY A 139 -4.56 -5.72 15.38
C GLY A 139 -4.64 -4.48 16.28
N GLU A 140 -4.23 -3.31 15.81
CA GLU A 140 -4.21 -2.07 16.62
C GLU A 140 -5.34 -1.09 16.27
N TYR A 141 -6.56 -1.58 16.10
CA TYR A 141 -7.77 -0.74 15.94
C TYR A 141 -8.14 0.06 17.20
N LYS A 142 -7.46 -0.19 18.33
CA LYS A 142 -7.72 0.47 19.63
C LYS A 142 -6.64 1.47 20.05
N SER A 143 -5.52 1.57 19.34
CA SER A 143 -4.42 2.46 19.72
C SER A 143 -4.49 3.76 18.92
N ALA A 144 -4.53 4.90 19.60
CA ALA A 144 -4.50 6.22 18.98
C ALA A 144 -3.12 6.57 18.38
N THR A 145 -2.10 5.76 18.64
CA THR A 145 -0.76 5.89 18.06
C THR A 145 -0.62 5.06 16.80
N LYS A 146 -0.06 5.66 15.75
CA LYS A 146 0.26 4.99 14.47
C LYS A 146 1.18 3.80 14.70
N ALA A 147 0.60 2.61 14.74
CA ALA A 147 1.28 1.34 14.90
C ALA A 147 2.09 1.02 13.65
N LEU A 148 3.35 1.47 13.64
CA LEU A 148 4.35 1.12 12.63
C LEU A 148 5.45 0.32 13.32
N PRO A 149 6.05 -0.66 12.63
CA PRO A 149 7.18 -1.39 13.19
C PRO A 149 8.37 -0.46 13.42
N THR A 150 9.16 -0.76 14.46
CA THR A 150 10.35 0.01 14.85
C THR A 150 11.65 -0.73 14.52
N GLU A 151 11.61 -2.06 14.46
CA GLU A 151 12.76 -2.89 14.13
C GLU A 151 13.06 -2.83 12.62
N PRO A 152 14.33 -2.66 12.19
CA PRO A 152 14.68 -2.43 10.78
C PRO A 152 14.19 -3.50 9.80
N ASP A 153 14.28 -4.78 10.17
CA ASP A 153 13.87 -5.88 9.29
C ASP A 153 12.35 -5.99 9.21
N ASN A 154 11.66 -5.78 10.33
CA ASN A 154 10.20 -5.66 10.37
C ASN A 154 9.71 -4.47 9.55
N ILE A 155 10.42 -3.33 9.55
CA ILE A 155 10.09 -2.17 8.70
C ILE A 155 10.16 -2.54 7.22
N LYS A 156 11.24 -3.20 6.78
CA LYS A 156 11.40 -3.61 5.38
C LYS A 156 10.29 -4.57 4.96
N GLN A 157 10.04 -5.61 5.76
CA GLN A 157 9.01 -6.60 5.45
C GLN A 157 7.61 -5.97 5.44
N PHE A 158 7.29 -5.16 6.44
CA PHE A 158 6.01 -4.43 6.48
C PHE A 158 5.85 -3.49 5.28
N HIS A 159 6.90 -2.76 4.91
CA HIS A 159 6.85 -1.84 3.78
C HIS A 159 6.63 -2.58 2.44
N LEU A 160 7.27 -3.73 2.28
CA LEU A 160 7.04 -4.64 1.14
C LEU A 160 5.60 -5.15 1.10
N ASN A 161 5.09 -5.65 2.23
CA ASN A 161 3.70 -6.13 2.34
C ASN A 161 2.70 -5.01 2.07
N LEU A 162 2.92 -3.83 2.63
CA LEU A 162 2.11 -2.64 2.40
C LEU A 162 2.09 -2.24 0.92
N TYR A 163 3.27 -2.20 0.29
CA TYR A 163 3.39 -1.88 -1.13
C TYR A 163 2.62 -2.89 -1.99
N ASN A 164 2.79 -4.19 -1.73
CA ASN A 164 2.10 -5.24 -2.46
C ASN A 164 0.58 -5.17 -2.29
N THR A 165 0.10 -4.94 -1.07
CA THR A 165 -1.33 -4.77 -0.78
C THR A 165 -1.90 -3.56 -1.51
N ALA A 166 -1.23 -2.41 -1.44
CA ALA A 166 -1.64 -1.20 -2.15
C ALA A 166 -1.64 -1.45 -3.67
N ARG A 167 -0.54 -1.94 -4.24
CA ARG A 167 -0.39 -2.22 -5.67
C ARG A 167 -1.53 -3.11 -6.18
N ARG A 168 -1.80 -4.23 -5.52
CA ARG A 168 -2.91 -5.14 -5.86
C ARG A 168 -4.27 -4.45 -5.80
N ALA A 169 -4.53 -3.64 -4.79
CA ALA A 169 -5.78 -2.90 -4.67
C ALA A 169 -5.99 -1.95 -5.85
N TYR A 170 -4.98 -1.16 -6.23
CA TYR A 170 -5.08 -0.28 -7.39
C TYR A 170 -5.17 -1.03 -8.71
N GLN A 171 -4.39 -2.10 -8.91
CA GLN A 171 -4.50 -2.94 -10.12
C GLN A 171 -5.92 -3.46 -10.32
N ASN A 172 -6.54 -3.96 -9.24
CA ASN A 172 -7.91 -4.47 -9.28
C ASN A 172 -8.93 -3.37 -9.61
N GLN A 173 -8.73 -2.16 -9.09
CA GLN A 173 -9.64 -1.03 -9.36
C GLN A 173 -9.44 -0.39 -10.74
N PHE A 174 -8.21 -0.37 -11.25
CA PHE A 174 -7.88 0.24 -12.53
C PHE A 174 -8.07 -0.71 -13.72
N GLY A 175 -8.05 -2.02 -13.49
CA GLY A 175 -8.18 -3.03 -14.54
C GLY A 175 -6.94 -3.18 -15.42
N PHE A 176 -5.76 -2.78 -14.93
CA PHE A 176 -4.48 -3.00 -15.62
C PHE A 176 -3.35 -3.28 -14.63
N ASP A 177 -2.26 -3.86 -15.13
CA ASP A 177 -1.09 -4.18 -14.31
C ASP A 177 -0.24 -2.93 -14.04
N ILE A 178 0.06 -2.69 -12.77
CA ILE A 178 0.99 -1.65 -12.34
C ILE A 178 2.34 -2.34 -12.19
N GLU A 179 3.39 -1.79 -12.79
CA GLU A 179 4.75 -2.32 -12.69
C GLU A 179 5.16 -2.56 -11.23
N PHE A 180 5.75 -3.72 -10.95
CA PHE A 180 6.36 -3.97 -9.64
C PHE A 180 7.69 -3.24 -9.56
N LEU A 181 7.78 -2.31 -8.61
CA LEU A 181 8.99 -1.57 -8.31
C LEU A 181 9.41 -1.93 -6.89
N ASP A 182 10.66 -2.36 -6.71
CA ASP A 182 11.16 -2.76 -5.40
C ASP A 182 10.92 -1.63 -4.37
N PRO A 183 10.11 -1.87 -3.33
CA PRO A 183 9.73 -0.84 -2.35
C PRO A 183 10.87 -0.64 -1.36
N ARG A 184 11.92 0.06 -1.80
CA ARG A 184 13.02 0.43 -0.93
C ARG A 184 12.65 1.62 -0.06
N LEU A 185 13.15 1.64 1.18
CA LEU A 185 12.93 2.77 2.10
C LEU A 185 13.62 4.06 1.63
N ASP A 186 14.67 3.95 0.84
CA ASP A 186 15.41 5.06 0.22
C ASP A 186 14.91 5.40 -1.19
N ARG A 187 13.84 4.75 -1.67
CA ARG A 187 13.29 5.00 -3.01
C ARG A 187 12.82 6.44 -3.12
N THR A 188 13.27 7.11 -4.17
CA THR A 188 13.00 8.52 -4.43
C THR A 188 12.22 8.73 -5.72
N ILE A 189 11.50 9.84 -5.79
CA ILE A 189 10.89 10.34 -7.03
C ILE A 189 11.28 11.79 -7.27
N TYR A 190 11.21 12.26 -8.51
CA TYR A 190 11.41 13.68 -8.78
C TYR A 190 10.17 14.50 -8.40
N MET A 191 10.43 15.68 -7.85
CA MET A 191 9.43 16.72 -7.58
C MET A 191 8.64 17.03 -8.84
N SER A 192 7.36 17.37 -8.66
CA SER A 192 6.47 17.72 -9.75
C SER A 192 5.73 19.03 -9.48
N ALA A 193 4.99 19.48 -10.48
CA ALA A 193 4.07 20.59 -10.41
C ALA A 193 2.76 20.13 -11.06
N ASP A 194 1.71 20.03 -10.24
CA ASP A 194 0.39 19.57 -10.64
C ASP A 194 -0.68 20.35 -9.87
N PRO A 195 -1.27 21.40 -10.47
CA PRO A 195 -2.32 22.20 -9.83
C PRO A 195 -3.56 21.41 -9.42
N GLU A 196 -3.82 20.29 -10.10
CA GLU A 196 -4.97 19.44 -9.87
C GLU A 196 -4.63 18.21 -9.02
N MET A 197 -3.48 18.22 -8.35
CA MET A 197 -3.12 17.15 -7.44
C MET A 197 -4.15 16.97 -6.31
N TRP A 198 -4.24 15.76 -5.80
CA TRP A 198 -5.13 15.41 -4.69
C TRP A 198 -4.35 15.12 -3.43
N PHE A 199 -4.84 15.62 -2.30
CA PHE A 199 -4.29 15.35 -0.98
C PHE A 199 -5.43 15.21 0.04
N ASN A 200 -5.48 14.07 0.71
CA ASN A 200 -6.39 13.78 1.80
C ASN A 200 -5.58 13.24 3.01
N PRO A 201 -5.35 14.05 4.06
CA PRO A 201 -4.61 13.59 5.25
C PRO A 201 -5.33 12.46 6.01
N GLU A 202 -6.66 12.36 5.85
CA GLU A 202 -7.52 11.38 6.53
C GLU A 202 -7.81 10.13 5.69
N ALA A 203 -7.13 9.94 4.55
CA ALA A 203 -7.33 8.79 3.66
C ALA A 203 -7.22 7.45 4.41
N ARG A 204 -8.08 6.48 4.12
CA ARG A 204 -8.09 5.20 4.83
C ARG A 204 -6.73 4.47 4.69
N PRO A 205 -6.14 3.91 5.76
CA PRO A 205 -4.89 3.17 5.63
C PRO A 205 -5.10 1.81 4.97
N PHE A 206 -4.07 1.33 4.28
CA PHE A 206 -3.92 -0.10 4.01
C PHE A 206 -3.37 -0.80 5.25
N TYR A 207 -3.90 -1.99 5.53
CA TYR A 207 -3.40 -2.83 6.61
C TYR A 207 -2.39 -3.83 6.07
N ALA A 208 -1.29 -4.00 6.81
CA ALA A 208 -0.24 -4.97 6.51
C ALA A 208 0.33 -5.54 7.82
N ASP A 209 0.97 -6.70 7.75
CA ASP A 209 1.73 -7.30 8.84
C ASP A 209 3.24 -7.28 8.52
N THR A 210 4.03 -7.81 9.44
CA THR A 210 5.48 -7.98 9.31
C THR A 210 5.86 -9.43 8.94
N GLU A 211 4.88 -10.27 8.57
CA GLU A 211 5.11 -11.67 8.25
C GLU A 211 5.60 -11.81 6.80
N ASN A 212 6.40 -12.84 6.54
CA ASN A 212 6.83 -13.14 5.17
C ASN A 212 5.79 -14.02 4.49
N HIS A 213 5.11 -13.45 3.49
CA HIS A 213 4.08 -14.15 2.71
C HIS A 213 4.68 -14.71 1.41
N GLU A 214 5.10 -15.97 1.43
CA GLU A 214 5.47 -16.67 0.20
C GLU A 214 4.21 -17.15 -0.55
N LEU A 215 3.86 -16.42 -1.63
CA LEU A 215 2.71 -16.63 -2.51
C LEU A 215 1.34 -16.65 -1.78
N PRO A 216 0.23 -16.27 -2.45
CA PRO A 216 -1.08 -16.49 -1.87
C PRO A 216 -1.32 -18.01 -1.75
N GLN A 217 -1.16 -18.56 -0.56
CA GLN A 217 -1.61 -19.92 -0.30
C GLN A 217 -3.14 -19.90 -0.31
N PRO A 218 -3.80 -20.76 -1.09
CA PRO A 218 -5.24 -20.87 -1.01
C PRO A 218 -5.60 -21.20 0.44
N VAL A 219 -6.54 -20.44 1.00
CA VAL A 219 -7.10 -20.79 2.31
C VAL A 219 -7.68 -22.19 2.16
N VAL A 220 -7.04 -23.17 2.79
CA VAL A 220 -7.57 -24.52 2.84
C VAL A 220 -8.75 -24.46 3.80
N ILE A 221 -9.95 -24.30 3.23
CA ILE A 221 -11.19 -24.48 3.97
C ILE A 221 -11.30 -25.97 4.25
N THR A 222 -10.70 -26.44 5.33
CA THR A 222 -10.88 -27.81 5.81
C THR A 222 -12.34 -27.96 6.19
N ARG A 223 -13.05 -28.87 5.51
CA ARG A 223 -14.40 -29.32 5.92
C ARG A 223 -14.33 -30.32 7.07
N GLU A 224 -13.14 -30.67 7.52
CA GLU A 224 -12.87 -31.63 8.59
C GLU A 224 -13.01 -30.99 9.96
N GLU A 225 -14.20 -30.47 10.24
CA GLU A 225 -14.60 -30.22 11.62
C GLU A 225 -16.01 -30.76 11.79
N ASP A 226 -16.18 -31.71 12.71
CA ASP A 226 -17.49 -32.16 13.20
C ASP A 226 -18.21 -31.03 13.95
N HIS A 227 -17.63 -29.83 13.99
CA HIS A 227 -18.12 -28.60 14.61
C HIS A 227 -18.68 -27.67 13.53
N LEU A 228 -20.01 -27.69 13.39
CA LEU A 228 -20.71 -26.79 12.46
C LEU A 228 -20.63 -25.32 12.91
N MET A 229 -20.67 -25.10 14.23
CA MET A 229 -20.56 -23.80 14.93
C MET A 229 -19.95 -24.04 16.32
N PRO A 230 -19.43 -23.02 17.02
CA PRO A 230 -19.05 -23.14 18.43
C PRO A 230 -20.18 -23.77 19.26
N GLY A 231 -19.91 -24.94 19.86
CA GLY A 231 -20.89 -25.70 20.64
C GLY A 231 -21.93 -26.52 19.84
N ARG A 232 -21.90 -26.52 18.51
CA ARG A 232 -22.74 -27.37 17.66
C ARG A 232 -21.89 -28.36 16.87
N THR A 233 -22.09 -29.64 17.15
CA THR A 233 -21.54 -30.70 16.32
C THR A 233 -22.53 -31.21 15.28
N VAL A 234 -22.03 -31.79 14.18
CA VAL A 234 -22.84 -32.45 13.14
C VAL A 234 -23.66 -33.57 13.79
N THR A 235 -23.03 -34.38 14.64
CA THR A 235 -23.69 -35.44 15.42
C THR A 235 -24.84 -34.91 16.29
N ARG A 236 -24.64 -33.79 17.00
CA ARG A 236 -25.68 -33.15 17.82
C ARG A 236 -26.82 -32.57 16.97
N THR A 237 -26.50 -32.09 15.78
CA THR A 237 -27.49 -31.53 14.84
C THR A 237 -28.37 -32.61 14.24
N TYR A 238 -27.79 -33.76 13.84
CA TYR A 238 -28.57 -34.92 13.40
C TYR A 238 -29.46 -35.48 14.52
N HIS A 239 -28.96 -35.52 15.77
CA HIS A 239 -29.75 -35.96 16.91
C HIS A 239 -30.97 -35.05 17.14
N LEU A 240 -30.78 -33.73 17.12
CA LEU A 240 -31.87 -32.75 17.27
C LEU A 240 -32.90 -32.84 16.13
N ASN A 241 -32.45 -33.01 14.89
CA ASN A 241 -33.35 -33.18 13.75
C ASN A 241 -34.14 -34.49 13.86
N TRP A 242 -33.49 -35.58 14.29
CA TRP A 242 -34.17 -36.85 14.49
C TRP A 242 -35.21 -36.77 15.62
N THR A 243 -34.87 -36.18 16.76
CA THR A 243 -35.84 -35.95 17.85
C THR A 243 -36.99 -35.06 17.41
N PHE A 244 -36.71 -33.97 16.67
CA PHE A 244 -37.76 -33.09 16.13
C PHE A 244 -38.69 -33.83 15.16
N ILE A 245 -38.14 -34.63 14.24
CA ILE A 245 -38.94 -35.43 13.30
C ILE A 245 -39.79 -36.45 14.06
N VAL A 246 -39.21 -37.15 15.04
CA VAL A 246 -39.95 -38.14 15.85
C VAL A 246 -41.07 -37.47 16.64
N GLU A 247 -40.82 -36.34 17.29
CA GLU A 247 -41.83 -35.61 18.07
C GLU A 247 -42.93 -35.02 17.19
N THR A 248 -42.58 -34.48 16.02
CA THR A 248 -43.52 -33.81 15.11
C THR A 248 -44.36 -34.81 14.30
N VAL A 249 -43.76 -35.93 13.87
CA VAL A 249 -44.41 -36.93 13.00
C VAL A 249 -45.11 -38.02 13.78
N MET A 250 -44.54 -38.49 14.91
CA MET A 250 -45.11 -39.61 15.67
C MET A 250 -45.92 -39.18 16.90
N GLY A 251 -45.98 -37.88 17.21
CA GLY A 251 -46.65 -37.36 18.40
C GLY A 251 -46.01 -37.85 19.71
N HIS A 252 -46.40 -37.24 20.84
CA HIS A 252 -45.82 -37.47 22.17
C HIS A 252 -45.90 -38.91 22.72
N THR A 253 -46.36 -39.89 21.94
CA THR A 253 -46.67 -41.25 22.38
C THR A 253 -45.48 -42.20 22.50
N ILE A 254 -44.25 -41.79 22.15
CA ILE A 254 -43.05 -42.69 22.18
C ILE A 254 -41.95 -42.19 23.14
N SER A 255 -42.17 -41.12 23.91
CA SER A 255 -41.13 -40.51 24.77
C SER A 255 -40.65 -41.35 25.97
N ASN A 256 -41.25 -42.52 26.24
CA ASN A 256 -40.93 -43.35 27.41
C ASN A 256 -40.22 -44.69 27.12
N CYS A 257 -39.71 -44.93 25.91
CA CYS A 257 -38.97 -46.16 25.63
C CYS A 257 -37.44 -45.93 25.72
N PRO A 258 -36.72 -46.51 26.72
CA PRO A 258 -35.29 -46.30 26.87
C PRO A 258 -34.53 -47.09 25.80
N MET A 259 -34.21 -46.43 24.68
CA MET A 259 -33.43 -47.04 23.61
C MET A 259 -31.95 -47.07 24.03
N LYS A 260 -31.51 -48.18 24.64
CA LYS A 260 -30.09 -48.47 24.88
C LYS A 260 -29.40 -48.76 23.56
N ILE A 261 -28.76 -47.75 22.98
CA ILE A 261 -27.85 -47.95 21.84
C ILE A 261 -26.49 -48.37 22.42
N LYS A 262 -26.13 -49.65 22.22
CA LYS A 262 -24.79 -50.16 22.53
C LYS A 262 -23.77 -49.44 21.64
N ARG A 263 -22.76 -48.84 22.26
CA ARG A 263 -21.56 -48.37 21.56
C ARG A 263 -20.86 -49.57 20.90
N PRO A 264 -20.44 -49.50 19.62
CA PRO A 264 -19.48 -50.46 19.11
C PRO A 264 -18.14 -50.25 19.83
N LEU A 265 -17.52 -51.37 20.21
CA LEU A 265 -16.21 -51.43 20.85
C LEU A 265 -15.13 -50.99 19.85
N CYS A 266 -14.21 -50.16 20.38
CA CYS A 266 -12.86 -49.77 19.92
C CYS A 266 -12.54 -49.79 18.42
#